data_AF-I3U689-F1
#
_entry.id   AF-I3U689-F1
#
_cell.length_a   1.000
_cell.length_b   1.000
_cell.length_c   1.000
_cell.angle_alpha   90.00
_cell.angle_beta   90.00
_cell.angle_gamma   90.00
#
_symmetry.space_group_name_H-M   'P 1'
#
loop_
_entity.id
_entity.type
_entity.pdbx_description
1 polymer ?
#
loop_
_entity_poly.entity_id
_entity_poly.type
_entity_poly.pdbx_seq_one_letter_code
_entity_poly.pdbx_strand_id
1 'polypeptide(L)' 'MIKINQLAGMNIHYLFYSLKEFFAYQQKIGISSVELWGGAPHFFIDAFTGSVAKF' A
#
# COMPACT_ATOMS: atom_id res chain seq x y z
N MET A 1 -9.37 24.72 2.17
CA MET A 1 -8.27 24.00 2.85
C MET A 1 -8.70 22.56 3.05
N ILE A 2 -7.86 21.58 2.69
CA ILE A 2 -8.17 20.15 2.78
C ILE A 2 -7.96 19.67 4.23
N LYS A 3 -8.85 18.83 4.74
CA LYS A 3 -8.77 18.20 6.07
C LYS A 3 -8.31 16.75 5.96
N ILE A 4 -7.69 16.22 7.00
CA ILE A 4 -7.18 14.83 7.06
C ILE A 4 -8.28 13.80 6.75
N ASN A 5 -9.52 14.05 7.19
CA ASN A 5 -10.67 13.18 6.97
C ASN A 5 -11.21 13.22 5.52
N GLN A 6 -10.67 14.07 4.66
CA GLN A 6 -10.95 14.12 3.22
C GLN A 6 -9.87 13.39 2.41
N LEU A 7 -8.81 12.89 3.06
CA LEU A 7 -7.74 12.14 2.42
C LEU A 7 -8.04 10.64 2.49
N ALA A 8 -7.62 9.93 1.45
CA ALA A 8 -7.53 8.48 1.44
C ALA A 8 -6.05 8.06 1.37
N GLY A 9 -5.64 7.12 2.21
CA GLY A 9 -4.31 6.53 2.15
C GLY A 9 -4.23 5.50 1.04
N MET A 10 -3.26 5.62 0.14
CA MET A 10 -3.06 4.65 -0.96
C MET A 10 -1.86 3.75 -0.67
N ASN A 11 -1.99 2.43 -0.82
CA ASN A 11 -0.83 1.55 -0.81
C ASN A 11 -0.17 1.55 -2.20
N ILE A 12 1.15 1.74 -2.26
CA ILE A 12 1.92 1.49 -3.49
C ILE A 12 2.60 0.11 -3.42
N HIS A 13 2.83 -0.45 -2.22
CA HIS A 13 3.58 -1.70 -2.10
C HIS A 13 3.61 -2.28 -0.68
N TYR A 14 3.75 -3.60 -0.54
CA TYR A 14 3.94 -4.29 0.75
C TYR A 14 5.33 -4.91 0.95
N LEU A 15 6.33 -4.57 0.13
CA LEU A 15 7.68 -5.16 0.19
C LEU A 15 8.39 -4.95 1.53
N PHE A 16 8.22 -3.77 2.13
CA PHE A 16 8.89 -3.43 3.39
C PHE A 16 7.95 -3.48 4.60
N TYR A 17 6.64 -3.39 4.36
CA TYR A 17 5.63 -3.27 5.40
C TYR A 17 4.39 -4.07 5.01
N SER A 18 3.89 -4.85 5.96
CA SER A 18 2.66 -5.62 5.79
C SER A 18 1.44 -4.71 5.62
N LEU A 19 0.36 -5.26 5.04
CA LEU A 19 -0.94 -4.60 4.99
C LEU A 19 -1.45 -4.19 6.38
N LYS A 20 -1.13 -4.97 7.42
CA LYS A 20 -1.49 -4.66 8.81
C LYS A 20 -0.77 -3.41 9.31
N GLU A 21 0.53 -3.29 9.02
CA GLU A 21 1.31 -2.10 9.38
C GLU A 21 0.80 -0.87 8.62
N PHE A 22 0.46 -1.00 7.34
CA PHE A 22 -0.17 0.07 6.57
C PHE A 22 -1.40 0.62 7.30
N PHE A 23 -2.36 -0.22 7.69
CA PHE A 23 -3.55 0.22 8.42
C PHE A 23 -3.24 0.86 9.78
N ALA A 24 -2.29 0.30 10.53
CA ALA A 24 -1.86 0.87 11.81
C ALA A 24 -1.31 2.29 11.63
N TYR A 25 -0.53 2.53 10.58
CA TYR A 25 -0.01 3.87 10.27
C TYR A 25 -1.11 4.84 9.83
N GLN A 26 -2.07 4.41 9.00
CA GLN A 26 -3.19 5.28 8.59
C GLN A 26 -3.99 5.76 9.79
N GLN A 27 -4.29 4.86 10.72
CA GLN A 27 -5.00 5.20 11.96
C GLN A 27 -4.17 6.16 12.84
N LYS A 28 -2.85 5.94 12.96
CA LYS A 28 -1.95 6.82 13.73
C LYS A 28 -1.92 8.26 13.20
N ILE A 29 -2.03 8.45 11.89
CA ILE A 29 -2.02 9.78 11.25
C ILE A 29 -3.42 10.39 11.06
N GLY A 30 -4.47 9.69 11.51
CA GLY A 30 -5.85 10.20 11.44
C GLY A 30 -6.52 10.07 10.07
N ILE A 31 -5.99 9.22 9.18
CA ILE A 31 -6.66 8.86 7.93
C ILE A 31 -7.65 7.73 8.20
N SER A 32 -8.90 7.92 7.78
CA SER A 32 -10.02 7.00 8.01
C SER A 32 -10.47 6.23 6.77
N SER A 33 -9.95 6.56 5.59
CA SER A 33 -10.24 5.87 4.33
C SER A 33 -8.96 5.48 3.62
N VAL A 34 -8.99 4.37 2.91
CA VAL A 34 -7.84 3.84 2.18
C VAL A 34 -8.24 3.33 0.81
N GLU A 35 -7.33 3.43 -0.13
CA GLU A 35 -7.43 2.84 -1.46
C GLU A 35 -6.44 1.68 -1.55
N LEU A 36 -6.96 0.49 -1.84
CA LEU A 36 -6.17 -0.71 -1.99
C LEU A 36 -5.90 -1.02 -3.47
N TRP A 37 -4.65 -0.95 -3.88
CA TRP A 37 -4.21 -1.34 -5.21
C TRP A 37 -3.96 -2.85 -5.25
N GLY A 38 -4.88 -3.53 -5.95
CA GLY A 38 -4.97 -4.99 -6.12
C GLY A 38 -3.98 -5.61 -7.12
N GLY A 39 -3.19 -4.79 -7.81
CA GLY A 39 -2.31 -5.24 -8.89
C GLY A 39 -1.28 -6.29 -8.45
N ALA A 40 -0.93 -7.20 -9.36
CA ALA A 40 0.05 -8.26 -9.11
C ALA A 40 1.36 -7.81 -8.44
N PRO A 41 2.00 -6.66 -8.78
CA PRO A 41 3.22 -6.21 -8.11
C PRO A 41 3.02 -5.86 -6.62
N HIS A 42 1.79 -5.66 -6.14
CA HIS A 42 1.53 -5.37 -4.73
C HIS A 42 1.47 -6.65 -3.87
N PHE A 43 1.14 -7.81 -4.45
CA PHE A 43 0.94 -9.06 -3.71
C PHE A 43 1.97 -10.14 -4.02
N PHE A 44 2.54 -10.15 -5.23
CA PHE A 44 3.28 -11.30 -5.75
C PHE A 44 4.75 -11.01 -6.02
N ILE A 45 5.40 -10.10 -5.28
CA ILE A 45 6.81 -9.76 -5.56
C ILE A 45 7.74 -10.99 -5.45
N ASP A 46 7.43 -11.91 -4.52
CA ASP A 46 8.15 -13.18 -4.37
C ASP A 46 7.89 -14.13 -5.56
N ALA A 47 6.77 -13.98 -6.28
CA ALA A 47 6.50 -14.75 -7.49
C ALA A 47 7.27 -14.22 -8.71
N PHE A 48 7.77 -12.97 -8.65
CA PHE A 48 8.54 -12.35 -9.73
C PHE A 48 10.04 -12.69 -9.68
N THR A 49 10.51 -13.47 -8.70
CA THR A 49 11.94 -13.80 -8.53
C THR A 49 12.52 -14.77 -9.58
N GLY A 50 11.83 -15.03 -10.70
CA GLY A 50 12.22 -16.06 -11.66
C GLY A 50 12.55 -15.63 -13.10
N SER A 51 11.91 -14.62 -13.70
CA SER A 51 12.05 -14.45 -15.17
C SER A 51 11.73 -13.09 -15.78
N VAL A 52 11.31 -12.08 -15.01
CA VAL A 52 10.80 -10.82 -15.60
C VAL A 52 11.22 -9.61 -14.78
N ALA A 53 12.52 -9.33 -14.82
CA ALA A 53 13.06 -8.02 -14.50
C ALA A 53 14.22 -7.73 -15.47
N LYS A 54 13.87 -7.47 -16.74
CA LYS A 54 14.69 -6.62 -17.61
C LYS A 54 13.89 -5.35 -17.82
N PHE A 55 14.31 -4.28 -17.14
CA PHE A 55 14.00 -2.91 -17.50
C PHE A 55 14.69 -2.59 -18.83
#